data_AF-A0A926I3R8-F1
#
_entry.id   AF-A0A926I3R8-F1
#
_cell.length_a   1.000
_cell.length_b   1.000
_cell.length_c   1.000
_cell.angle_alpha   90.00
_cell.angle_beta   90.00
_cell.angle_gamma   90.00
#
_symmetry.space_group_name_H-M   'P 1'
#
loop_
_entity.id
_entity.type
_entity.pdbx_description
1 polymer ?
#
loop_
_entity_poly.entity_id
_entity_poly.type
_entity_poly.pdbx_seq_one_letter_code
_entity_poly.pdbx_strand_id
1 'polypeptide(L)' 'MDVKKKIIAELDDRIRRLDEHRSCCTEPTENQYDELNQALSRVIGASLYHELEDIRGFVEKL' A
#
# COMPACT_ATOMS: atom_id res chain seq x y z
N MET A 1 0.86 -20.05 -19.27
CA MET A 1 0.84 -19.18 -18.07
C MET A 1 1.10 -17.77 -18.52
N ASP A 2 0.23 -16.84 -18.14
CA ASP A 2 0.36 -15.44 -18.55
C ASP A 2 1.14 -14.68 -17.47
N VAL A 3 2.41 -14.37 -17.76
CA VAL A 3 3.30 -13.68 -16.82
C VAL A 3 2.75 -12.30 -16.45
N LYS A 4 2.10 -11.61 -17.39
CA LYS A 4 1.45 -10.32 -17.14
C LYS A 4 0.37 -10.45 -16.07
N LYS A 5 -0.51 -11.46 -16.16
CA LYS A 5 -1.55 -11.72 -15.15
C LYS A 5 -0.98 -12.00 -13.77
N LYS A 6 0.15 -12.71 -13.67
CA LYS A 6 0.81 -12.98 -12.39
C LYS A 6 1.37 -11.72 -11.76
N ILE A 7 1.98 -10.84 -12.57
CA ILE A 7 2.52 -9.56 -12.09
C ILE A 7 1.40 -8.67 -11.58
N ILE A 8 0.31 -8.52 -12.35
CA ILE A 8 -0.85 -7.72 -11.96
C ILE A 8 -1.46 -8.25 -10.66
N ALA A 9 -1.64 -9.56 -10.52
CA ALA A 9 -2.21 -10.16 -9.31
C ALA A 9 -1.37 -9.87 -8.05
N GLU A 10 -0.03 -9.95 -8.16
CA GLU A 10 0.86 -9.61 -7.03
C GLU A 10 0.82 -8.11 -6.69
N LEU A 11 0.70 -7.23 -7.69
CA LEU A 11 0.55 -5.79 -7.48
C LEU A 11 -0.78 -5.46 -6.80
N ASP A 12 -1.89 -6.07 -7.25
CA ASP A 12 -3.21 -5.94 -6.63
C ASP A 12 -3.18 -6.40 -5.16
N ASP A 13 -2.52 -7.53 -4.87
CA ASP A 13 -2.39 -8.03 -3.51
C ASP A 13 -1.58 -7.10 -2.60
N ARG A 14 -0.54 -6.44 -3.13
CA ARG A 14 0.26 -5.45 -2.39
C ARG A 14 -0.55 -4.19 -2.08
N ILE A 15 -1.27 -3.68 -3.07
CA ILE A 15 -2.16 -2.52 -2.93
C ILE A 15 -3.21 -2.80 -1.85
N ARG A 16 -3.86 -3.97 -1.91
CA ARG A 16 -4.84 -4.40 -0.89
C ARG A 16 -4.25 -4.41 0.52
N ARG A 17 -3.05 -4.97 0.71
CA ARG A 17 -2.39 -4.98 2.03
C ARG A 17 -2.10 -3.57 2.56
N LEU A 18 -1.78 -2.62 1.67
CA LEU A 18 -1.59 -1.23 2.07
C LEU A 18 -2.91 -0.56 2.49
N ASP A 19 -4.01 -0.83 1.79
CA ASP A 19 -5.34 -0.32 2.15
C ASP A 19 -5.84 -0.88 3.50
N GLU A 20 -5.62 -2.17 3.74
CA GLU A 20 -5.90 -2.81 5.03
C GLU A 20 -5.10 -2.15 6.16
N HIS A 21 -3.81 -1.89 5.94
CA HIS A 21 -2.94 -1.24 6.90
C HIS A 21 -3.37 0.21 7.18
N ARG A 22 -3.78 0.96 6.15
CA ARG A 22 -4.29 2.34 6.29
C ARG A 22 -5.51 2.40 7.20
N SER A 23 -6.39 1.40 7.12
CA SER A 23 -7.61 1.30 7.92
C SER A 23 -7.33 0.92 9.38
N CYS A 24 -6.29 0.11 9.62
CA CYS A 24 -5.91 -0.41 10.93
C CYS A 24 -5.22 0.64 11.84
N CYS A 25 -4.44 1.56 11.28
CA CYS A 25 -3.68 2.56 12.05
C CYS A 25 -4.51 3.76 12.58
N THR A 26 -5.77 3.56 12.94
CA THR A 26 -6.69 4.62 13.39
C THR A 26 -6.98 4.60 14.89
N GLU A 27 -6.47 3.63 15.64
CA GLU A 27 -6.70 3.54 17.08
C GLU A 27 -6.00 4.68 17.84
N PRO A 28 -6.74 5.46 18.65
CA PRO A 28 -6.16 6.47 19.53
C PRO A 28 -5.22 5.81 20.53
N THR A 29 -3.99 6.33 20.64
CA THR A 29 -2.96 5.86 21.57
C THR A 29 -2.51 7.02 22.45
N GLU A 30 -2.30 6.76 23.75
CA GLU A 30 -1.74 7.73 24.70
C GLU A 30 -0.20 7.83 24.59
N ASN A 31 0.43 6.99 23.77
CA ASN A 31 1.86 6.94 23.54
C ASN A 31 2.28 7.74 22.30
N GLN A 32 3.03 8.81 22.51
CA GLN A 32 3.52 9.72 21.45
C GLN A 32 4.39 9.02 20.40
N TYR A 33 5.10 7.94 20.75
CA TYR A 33 5.87 7.16 19.78
C TYR A 33 4.97 6.35 18.85
N ASP A 34 3.85 5.86 19.37
CA ASP A 34 2.87 5.13 18.57
C ASP A 34 2.13 6.09 17.63
N GLU A 35 1.81 7.30 18.09
CA GLU A 35 1.25 8.36 17.24
C GLU A 35 2.22 8.75 16.10
N LEU A 36 3.51 8.91 16.41
CA LEU A 36 4.54 9.17 15.41
C LEU A 36 4.66 8.03 14.40
N ASN A 37 4.68 6.78 14.87
CA ASN A 37 4.73 5.61 14.00
C ASN A 37 3.49 5.53 13.11
N GLN A 38 2.29 5.78 13.63
CA GLN A 38 1.07 5.82 12.83
C GLN A 38 1.13 6.91 11.75
N ALA A 39 1.59 8.11 12.11
CA ALA A 39 1.75 9.22 11.17
C ALA A 39 2.76 8.88 10.06
N LEU A 40 3.92 8.33 10.44
CA LEU A 40 4.96 7.91 9.50
C LEU A 40 4.46 6.80 8.57
N SER A 41 3.78 5.79 9.12
CA SER A 41 3.18 4.69 8.35
C SER A 41 2.14 5.18 7.35
N ARG A 42 1.34 6.19 7.69
CA ARG A 42 0.36 6.79 6.75
C ARG A 42 1.06 7.48 5.58
N VAL A 43 2.09 8.28 5.86
CA VAL A 43 2.84 9.00 4.82
C VAL A 43 3.57 8.02 3.89
N ILE A 44 4.29 7.05 4.46
CA ILE A 44 5.00 6.02 3.67
C ILE A 44 4.00 5.16 2.89
N GLY A 45 2.90 4.75 3.52
CA GLY A 45 1.87 3.94 2.89
C GLY A 45 1.23 4.62 1.68
N ALA A 46 0.94 5.92 1.76
CA ALA A 46 0.40 6.69 0.64
C ALA A 46 1.38 6.76 -0.54
N SER A 47 2.67 7.02 -0.28
CA SER A 47 3.69 7.05 -1.34
C SER A 47 3.85 5.68 -2.01
N LEU A 48 3.89 4.60 -1.23
CA LEU A 48 4.00 3.23 -1.76
C LEU A 48 2.76 2.82 -2.57
N TYR A 49 1.58 3.26 -2.16
CA TYR A 49 0.33 2.99 -2.88
C TYR A 49 0.37 3.55 -4.29
N HIS A 50 0.72 4.84 -4.43
CA HIS A 50 0.79 5.49 -5.74
C HIS A 50 1.85 4.86 -6.66
N GLU A 51 3.03 4.55 -6.13
CA GLU A 51 4.07 3.88 -6.93
C GLU A 51 3.61 2.51 -7.44
N LEU A 52 2.89 1.73 -6.62
CA LEU A 52 2.35 0.44 -7.03
C LEU A 52 1.22 0.57 -8.06
N GLU A 53 0.35 1.57 -7.93
CA GLU A 53 -0.66 1.88 -8.93
C GLU A 53 -0.04 2.27 -10.28
N ASP A 54 1.01 3.08 -10.27
CA ASP A 54 1.72 3.50 -11.49
C ASP A 54 2.38 2.31 -12.18
N ILE A 55 3.08 1.46 -11.43
CA ILE A 55 3.69 0.22 -11.97
C ILE A 55 2.61 -0.71 -12.53
N ARG A 56 1.50 -0.89 -11.82
CA ARG A 56 0.36 -1.70 -12.28
C ARG A 56 -0.21 -1.14 -13.58
N GLY A 57 -0.43 0.17 -13.65
CA GLY A 57 -0.93 0.86 -14.83
C GLY A 57 0.04 0.79 -16.02
N PHE A 58 1.35 0.78 -15.77
CA PHE A 58 2.36 0.54 -16.80
C PHE A 58 2.26 -0.89 -17.34
N VAL A 59 2.22 -1.90 -16.47
CA VAL A 59 2.14 -3.32 -16.86
C VAL A 59 0.85 -3.63 -17.61
N GLU A 60 -0.27 -3.01 -17.24
CA GLU A 60 -1.55 -3.17 -17.93
C GLU A 60 -1.49 -2.72 -19.40
N LYS A 61 -0.65 -1.73 -19.71
CA LYS A 61 -0.46 -1.17 -21.06
C LYS A 61 0.52 -1.96 -21.94
N LEU A 62 1.29 -2.90 -21.37
CA LEU A 62 2.19 -3.81 -22.11
C LEU A 62 1.43 -4.94 -22.80
#